data_AF-A0A7J8XSE8-F1
#
_entry.id   AF-A0A7J8XSE8-F1
#
_cell.length_a   1.000
_cell.length_b   1.000
_cell.length_c   1.000
_cell.angle_alpha   90.00
_cell.angle_beta   90.00
_cell.angle_gamma   90.00
#
_symmetry.space_group_name_H-M   'P 1'
#
loop_
_entity.id
_entity.type
_entity.pdbx_description
1 polymer ?
#
loop_
_entity_poly.entity_id
_entity_poly.type
_entity_poly.pdbx_seq_one_letter_code
_entity_poly.pdbx_strand_id
1 'polypeptide(L)'
;MHDLLLQSYAGLPRMELMKFFIKRQVQESEILTIDVKPGWKKGTKITFPDKGNEQPNQLPADLVFVIDEKPHDLYKRDGNDLVVNQRVLLAEALGGTTVNLVTLDGRNLSLPVTDIIGPGYELVIAREGMPIAKETGNRGDLRIKFEVKFPTKLTPEQREGLKRALVGVK
;
A
#
# COMPACT_ATOMS: atom_id res chain seq x y z
N MET A 1 -1.78 16.13 5.33
CA MET A 1 -1.92 15.19 4.20
C MET A 1 -1.96 13.79 4.80
N HIS A 2 -3.19 13.28 5.04
CA HIS A 2 -3.43 12.02 5.74
C HIS A 2 -3.14 10.82 4.81
N ASP A 3 -2.86 9.65 5.40
CA ASP A 3 -2.51 8.43 4.68
C ASP A 3 -3.72 7.87 3.91
N LEU A 4 -3.75 8.13 2.60
CA LEU A 4 -4.84 7.73 1.72
C LEU A 4 -4.92 6.21 1.52
N LEU A 5 -3.81 5.49 1.75
CA LEU A 5 -3.76 4.04 1.65
C LEU A 5 -4.59 3.41 2.78
N LEU A 6 -4.39 3.88 4.02
CA LEU A 6 -5.20 3.49 5.17
C LEU A 6 -6.68 3.89 5.01
N GLN A 7 -6.96 5.09 4.49
CA GLN A 7 -8.33 5.59 4.31
C GLN A 7 -9.12 4.79 3.26
N SER A 8 -8.50 4.50 2.11
CA SER A 8 -9.12 3.70 1.05
C SER A 8 -9.21 2.21 1.39
N TYR A 9 -8.44 1.74 2.37
CA TYR A 9 -8.48 0.38 2.89
C TYR A 9 -9.59 0.18 3.94
N ALA A 10 -9.59 1.01 5.00
CA ALA A 10 -10.53 0.88 6.13
C ALA A 10 -11.92 1.46 5.85
N GLY A 11 -12.09 2.25 4.78
CA GLY A 11 -13.36 2.91 4.47
C GLY A 11 -13.75 4.00 5.48
N LEU A 12 -12.79 4.54 6.23
CA LEU A 12 -13.02 5.59 7.23
C LEU A 12 -12.94 7.00 6.62
N PRO A 13 -13.79 7.94 7.08
CA PRO A 13 -14.98 8.21 6.28
C PRO A 13 -14.96 9.57 5.57
N ARG A 14 -14.00 10.44 5.86
CA ARG A 14 -14.13 11.86 5.51
C ARG A 14 -12.79 12.57 5.45
N MET A 15 -12.48 13.17 4.30
CA MET A 15 -11.40 14.14 4.15
C MET A 15 -12.00 15.54 4.13
N GLU A 16 -11.49 16.42 4.99
CA GLU A 16 -11.82 17.84 4.96
C GLU A 16 -10.67 18.62 4.35
N LEU A 17 -10.96 19.38 3.30
CA LEU A 17 -9.99 20.22 2.60
C LEU A 17 -10.41 21.68 2.75
N MET A 18 -9.54 22.49 3.33
CA MET A 18 -9.76 23.93 3.41
C MET A 18 -9.34 24.57 2.08
N LYS A 19 -10.32 25.09 1.35
CA LYS A 19 -10.15 25.77 0.08
C LYS A 19 -10.16 27.28 0.32
N PHE A 20 -9.17 27.99 -0.21
CA PHE A 20 -9.19 29.44 -0.32
C PHE A 20 -9.63 29.87 -1.71
N PHE A 21 -10.44 30.90 -1.83
CA PHE A 21 -10.91 31.45 -3.11
C PHE A 21 -11.18 32.94 -3.04
N ILE A 22 -11.29 33.58 -4.20
CA ILE A 22 -11.62 34.99 -4.29
C ILE A 22 -13.12 35.12 -4.61
N LYS A 23 -13.81 35.89 -3.77
CA LYS A 23 -15.21 36.30 -3.97
C LYS A 23 -15.29 37.81 -3.85
N ARG A 24 -15.79 38.49 -4.89
CA ARG A 24 -15.90 39.97 -4.92
C ARG A 24 -14.60 40.71 -4.51
N GLN A 25 -13.45 40.23 -5.00
CA GLN A 25 -12.11 40.75 -4.68
C GLN A 25 -11.65 40.59 -3.21
N VAL A 26 -12.36 39.79 -2.40
CA VAL A 26 -11.97 39.43 -1.03
C VAL A 26 -11.60 37.95 -0.99
N GLN A 27 -10.55 37.62 -0.24
CA GLN A 27 -10.16 36.22 0.00
C GLN A 27 -11.10 35.59 1.03
N GLU A 28 -11.75 34.50 0.64
CA GLU A 28 -12.61 33.69 1.50
C GLU A 28 -12.06 32.26 1.61
N SER A 29 -12.52 31.52 2.62
CA SER A 29 -12.18 30.11 2.81
C SER A 29 -13.44 29.28 3.06
N GLU A 30 -13.48 28.08 2.48
CA GLU A 30 -14.56 27.09 2.67
C GLU A 30 -13.95 25.71 2.96
N ILE A 31 -14.62 24.92 3.79
CA ILE A 31 -14.26 23.52 4.03
C ILE A 31 -15.05 22.65 3.05
N LEU A 32 -14.34 21.91 2.20
CA LEU A 32 -14.90 20.91 1.32
C LEU A 32 -14.73 19.52 1.93
N THR A 33 -15.81 18.77 1.95
CA THR A 33 -15.85 17.40 2.45
C THR A 33 -15.79 16.40 1.30
N ILE A 34 -14.89 15.43 1.38
CA ILE A 34 -14.78 14.32 0.45
C ILE A 34 -14.96 13.01 1.22
N ASP A 35 -16.00 12.25 0.88
CA ASP A 35 -16.21 10.91 1.42
C ASP A 35 -15.43 9.89 0.58
N VAL A 36 -14.24 9.52 1.07
CA VAL A 36 -13.36 8.56 0.39
C VAL A 36 -14.02 7.18 0.38
N LYS A 37 -14.28 6.65 -0.81
CA LYS A 37 -14.86 5.31 -0.94
C LYS A 37 -13.76 4.24 -0.94
N PRO A 38 -14.03 3.06 -0.34
CA PRO A 38 -13.11 1.94 -0.37
C PRO A 38 -12.67 1.59 -1.80
N GLY A 39 -11.39 1.33 -1.98
CA GLY A 39 -10.84 0.92 -3.27
C GLY A 39 -10.63 2.02 -4.32
N TRP A 40 -10.93 3.29 -4.01
CA TRP A 40 -10.56 4.42 -4.88
C TRP A 40 -9.08 4.39 -5.22
N LYS A 41 -8.76 4.58 -6.50
CA LYS A 41 -7.40 4.50 -7.04
C LYS A 41 -6.83 5.90 -7.24
N LYS A 42 -5.50 6.01 -7.25
CA LYS A 42 -4.81 7.18 -7.80
C LYS A 42 -5.43 7.61 -9.13
N GLY A 43 -5.65 8.91 -9.29
CA GLY A 43 -6.25 9.51 -10.48
C GLY A 43 -7.77 9.66 -10.43
N THR A 44 -8.46 9.13 -9.41
CA THR A 44 -9.90 9.35 -9.22
C THR A 44 -10.19 10.85 -9.09
N LYS A 45 -11.16 11.36 -9.86
CA LYS A 45 -11.53 12.78 -9.89
C LYS A 45 -12.78 13.03 -9.07
N ILE A 46 -12.74 14.01 -8.17
CA ILE A 46 -13.90 14.52 -7.44
C ILE A 46 -14.17 15.94 -7.92
N THR A 47 -15.35 16.17 -8.47
CA THR A 47 -15.76 17.47 -9.01
C THR A 47 -16.70 18.16 -8.05
N PHE A 48 -16.38 19.40 -7.69
CA PHE A 48 -17.27 20.30 -6.96
C PHE A 48 -17.73 21.40 -7.92
N PRO A 49 -19.01 21.39 -8.34
CA PRO A 49 -19.51 22.34 -9.32
C PRO A 49 -19.53 23.76 -8.74
N ASP A 50 -19.21 24.75 -9.57
CA ASP A 50 -19.22 26.17 -9.22
C ASP A 50 -18.35 26.55 -8.00
N LYS A 51 -17.38 25.69 -7.63
CA LYS A 51 -16.45 25.91 -6.52
C LYS A 51 -15.10 26.45 -6.97
N GLY A 52 -15.01 27.11 -8.11
CA GLY A 52 -13.81 27.77 -8.63
C GLY A 52 -13.57 29.14 -8.00
N ASN A 53 -12.80 29.98 -8.69
CA ASN A 53 -12.71 31.41 -8.39
C ASN A 53 -13.85 32.16 -9.11
N GLU A 54 -14.43 33.16 -8.45
CA GLU A 54 -15.48 33.99 -9.04
C GLU A 54 -14.87 35.18 -9.78
N GLN A 55 -15.36 35.47 -10.99
CA GLN A 55 -14.99 36.66 -11.76
C GLN A 55 -16.25 37.47 -12.09
N PRO A 56 -16.16 38.81 -12.20
CA PRO A 56 -17.30 39.63 -12.60
C PRO A 56 -17.90 39.15 -13.93
N ASN A 57 -19.23 39.01 -13.96
CA ASN A 57 -19.99 38.58 -15.14
C ASN A 57 -19.67 37.16 -15.66
N GLN A 58 -19.05 36.29 -14.85
CA GLN A 58 -18.76 34.91 -15.22
C GLN A 58 -19.19 33.94 -14.11
N LEU A 59 -19.76 32.79 -14.51
CA LEU A 59 -20.04 31.71 -13.56
C LEU A 59 -18.72 31.15 -12.99
N PRO A 60 -18.68 30.80 -11.69
CA PRO A 60 -17.51 30.13 -11.12
C PRO A 60 -17.21 28.83 -11.88
N ALA A 61 -15.92 28.54 -12.07
CA ALA A 61 -15.51 27.27 -12.67
C ALA A 61 -15.75 26.09 -11.71
N ASP A 62 -15.69 24.86 -12.21
CA ASP A 62 -15.69 23.67 -11.36
C ASP A 62 -14.32 23.45 -10.71
N LEU A 63 -14.32 22.98 -9.47
CA LEU A 63 -13.09 22.55 -8.79
C LEU A 63 -12.98 21.04 -8.85
N VAL A 64 -11.91 20.54 -9.48
CA VAL A 64 -11.65 19.10 -9.62
C VAL A 64 -10.47 18.71 -8.74
N PHE A 65 -10.72 17.87 -7.74
CA PHE A 65 -9.67 17.21 -6.98
C PHE A 65 -9.28 15.90 -7.66
N VAL A 66 -7.98 15.61 -7.70
CA VAL A 66 -7.46 14.33 -8.17
C VAL A 66 -6.84 13.62 -6.98
N ILE A 67 -7.27 12.38 -6.74
CA ILE A 67 -6.71 11.55 -5.68
C ILE A 67 -5.28 11.16 -6.05
N ASP A 68 -4.38 11.33 -5.10
CA ASP A 68 -3.03 10.77 -5.16
C ASP A 68 -2.77 9.87 -3.96
N GLU A 69 -1.91 8.87 -4.17
CA GLU A 69 -1.54 7.89 -3.16
C GLU A 69 -0.24 8.32 -2.49
N LYS A 70 -0.26 8.44 -1.17
CA LYS A 70 0.95 8.69 -0.38
C LYS A 70 1.73 7.37 -0.25
N PRO A 71 3.06 7.37 -0.43
CA PRO A 71 3.88 6.21 -0.11
C PRO A 71 3.68 5.79 1.35
N HIS A 72 3.46 4.50 1.58
CA HIS A 72 3.40 3.89 2.90
C HIS A 72 4.70 3.11 3.14
N ASP A 73 5.17 3.07 4.40
CA ASP A 73 6.49 2.54 4.74
C ASP A 73 6.62 1.03 4.44
N LEU A 74 5.59 0.26 4.79
CA LEU A 74 5.58 -1.21 4.60
C LEU A 74 4.87 -1.69 3.33
N TYR A 75 3.74 -1.06 2.99
CA TYR A 75 2.85 -1.51 1.92
C TYR A 75 2.99 -0.63 0.68
N LYS A 76 3.09 -1.27 -0.48
CA LYS A 76 2.95 -0.61 -1.78
C LYS A 76 1.73 -1.15 -2.48
N ARG A 77 0.81 -0.27 -2.87
CA ARG A 77 -0.33 -0.66 -3.69
C ARG A 77 0.10 -0.96 -5.13
N ASP A 78 -0.41 -2.05 -5.68
CA ASP A 78 -0.29 -2.40 -7.09
C ASP A 78 -1.67 -2.80 -7.62
N GLY A 79 -2.39 -1.83 -8.21
CA GLY A 79 -3.77 -2.02 -8.63
C GLY A 79 -4.72 -2.26 -7.45
N ASN A 80 -5.25 -3.47 -7.34
CA ASN A 80 -6.08 -3.90 -6.21
C ASN A 80 -5.28 -4.70 -5.17
N ASP A 81 -4.02 -5.03 -5.45
CA ASP A 81 -3.18 -5.82 -4.57
C ASP A 81 -2.32 -4.92 -3.70
N LEU A 82 -1.80 -5.53 -2.64
CA LEU A 82 -0.77 -4.95 -1.79
C LEU A 82 0.51 -5.74 -1.94
N VAL A 83 1.64 -5.04 -1.99
CA VAL A 83 2.97 -5.63 -2.07
C VAL A 83 3.76 -5.21 -0.84
N VAL A 84 4.39 -6.19 -0.19
CA VAL A 84 5.32 -5.97 0.93
C VAL A 84 6.65 -6.59 0.57
N ASN A 85 7.74 -5.87 0.83
CA ASN A 85 9.10 -6.39 0.69
C ASN A 85 9.59 -6.83 2.07
N GLN A 86 9.65 -8.15 2.30
CA GLN A 86 10.16 -8.73 3.54
C GLN A 86 11.62 -9.12 3.38
N ARG A 87 12.45 -8.63 4.31
CA ARG A 87 13.87 -9.03 4.37
C ARG A 87 14.00 -10.27 5.26
N VAL A 88 14.72 -11.27 4.76
CA VAL A 88 14.99 -12.53 5.46
C VAL A 88 16.47 -12.89 5.33
N LEU A 89 17.01 -13.60 6.31
CA LEU A 89 18.37 -14.13 6.25
C LEU A 89 18.45 -15.36 5.34
N LEU A 90 19.62 -15.65 4.79
CA LEU A 90 19.81 -16.87 3.99
C LEU A 90 19.44 -18.15 4.77
N ALA A 91 19.75 -18.20 6.07
CA ALA A 91 19.40 -19.35 6.91
C ALA A 91 17.88 -19.53 7.04
N GLU A 92 17.13 -18.44 7.19
CA GLU A 92 15.66 -18.42 7.26
C GLU A 92 15.04 -18.78 5.90
N ALA A 93 15.64 -18.29 4.81
CA ALA A 93 15.20 -18.58 3.46
C ALA A 93 15.31 -20.07 3.10
N LEU A 94 16.34 -20.76 3.62
CA LEU A 94 16.58 -22.18 3.37
C LEU A 94 15.95 -23.11 4.42
N GLY A 95 15.92 -22.69 5.68
CA GLY A 95 15.47 -23.49 6.82
C GLY A 95 14.01 -23.26 7.23
N GLY A 96 13.30 -22.38 6.52
CA GLY A 96 11.96 -21.93 6.87
C GLY A 96 11.97 -20.75 7.85
N THR A 97 10.91 -19.97 7.81
CA THR A 97 10.73 -18.77 8.63
C THR A 97 9.26 -18.52 8.94
N THR A 98 8.98 -17.60 9.84
CA THR A 98 7.61 -17.11 10.08
C THR A 98 7.56 -15.61 9.82
N VAL A 99 6.77 -15.21 8.84
CA VAL A 99 6.57 -13.81 8.49
C VAL A 99 5.46 -13.24 9.35
N ASN A 100 5.78 -12.21 10.13
CA ASN A 100 4.81 -11.48 10.96
C ASN A 100 4.58 -10.10 10.37
N LEU A 101 3.34 -9.79 10.03
CA LEU A 101 2.95 -8.51 9.43
C LEU A 101 1.73 -7.95 10.15
N VAL A 102 1.68 -6.62 10.26
CA VAL A 102 0.48 -5.90 10.72
C VAL A 102 -0.25 -5.41 9.48
N THR A 103 -1.47 -5.90 9.23
CA THR A 103 -2.30 -5.47 8.11
C THR A 103 -2.71 -4.01 8.27
N LEU A 104 -3.24 -3.40 7.21
CA LEU A 104 -3.68 -2.00 7.26
C LEU A 104 -4.92 -1.79 8.18
N ASP A 105 -5.67 -2.83 8.52
CA ASP A 105 -6.72 -2.80 9.56
C ASP A 105 -6.19 -3.08 10.98
N GLY A 106 -4.88 -3.23 11.14
CA GLY A 106 -4.25 -3.45 12.45
C GLY A 106 -4.30 -4.89 12.96
N ARG A 107 -4.72 -5.86 12.13
CA ARG A 107 -4.64 -7.29 12.49
C ARG A 107 -3.18 -7.77 12.36
N ASN A 108 -2.79 -8.68 13.24
CA ASN A 108 -1.51 -9.38 13.12
C ASN A 108 -1.71 -10.64 12.27
N LEU A 109 -0.97 -10.74 11.17
CA LEU A 109 -0.82 -11.95 10.37
C LEU A 109 0.50 -12.62 10.71
N SER A 110 0.44 -13.91 11.06
CA SER A 110 1.62 -14.75 11.29
C SER A 110 1.58 -15.91 10.30
N LEU A 111 2.58 -15.96 9.42
CA LEU A 111 2.57 -16.81 8.24
C LEU A 111 3.82 -17.69 8.26
N PRO A 112 3.69 -18.98 8.60
CA PRO A 112 4.82 -19.90 8.49
C PRO A 112 5.12 -20.14 7.01
N VAL A 113 6.38 -19.95 6.64
CA VAL A 113 6.92 -20.23 5.32
C VAL A 113 7.90 -21.38 5.46
N THR A 114 7.46 -22.57 5.05
CA THR A 114 8.25 -23.80 5.11
C THR A 114 9.00 -24.06 3.81
N ASP A 115 8.54 -23.47 2.71
CA ASP A 115 9.16 -23.62 1.40
C ASP A 115 10.46 -22.83 1.29
N ILE A 116 11.35 -23.27 0.40
CA ILE A 116 12.62 -22.60 0.15
C ILE A 116 12.36 -21.27 -0.57
N ILE A 117 12.79 -20.19 0.07
CA ILE A 117 12.65 -18.83 -0.46
C ILE A 117 13.83 -18.53 -1.40
N GLY A 118 13.60 -18.70 -2.69
CA GLY A 118 14.56 -18.37 -3.75
C GLY A 118 14.45 -16.93 -4.28
N PRO A 119 15.37 -16.50 -5.15
CA PRO A 119 15.23 -15.25 -5.89
C PRO A 119 13.93 -15.23 -6.71
N GLY A 120 13.12 -14.18 -6.53
CA GLY A 120 11.83 -14.05 -7.21
C GLY A 120 10.69 -14.85 -6.59
N TYR A 121 10.93 -15.56 -5.48
CA TYR A 121 9.86 -16.19 -4.71
C TYR A 121 8.92 -15.12 -4.13
N GLU A 122 7.61 -15.32 -4.33
CA GLU A 122 6.56 -14.47 -3.80
C GLU A 122 5.54 -15.34 -3.06
N LEU A 123 5.21 -14.97 -1.83
CA LEU A 123 4.10 -15.57 -1.09
C LEU A 123 2.85 -14.74 -1.34
N VAL A 124 1.81 -15.36 -1.89
CA VAL A 124 0.52 -14.70 -2.16
C VAL A 124 -0.51 -15.12 -1.12
N ILE A 125 -1.14 -14.15 -0.49
CA ILE A 125 -2.24 -14.35 0.45
C ILE A 125 -3.50 -13.80 -0.18
N ALA A 126 -4.41 -14.71 -0.51
CA ALA A 126 -5.65 -14.36 -1.15
C ALA A 126 -6.49 -13.42 -0.28
N ARG A 127 -7.11 -12.41 -0.89
CA ARG A 127 -8.10 -11.50 -0.27
C ARG A 127 -7.57 -10.58 0.85
N GLU A 128 -6.26 -10.46 1.03
CA GLU A 128 -5.62 -9.54 1.99
C GLU A 128 -5.11 -8.23 1.34
N GLY A 129 -5.48 -7.96 0.08
CA GLY A 129 -5.17 -6.73 -0.64
C GLY A 129 -6.21 -5.60 -0.44
N MET A 130 -6.26 -4.65 -1.38
CA MET A 130 -7.19 -3.51 -1.31
C MET A 130 -8.62 -3.92 -1.69
N PRO A 131 -9.65 -3.23 -1.14
CA PRO A 131 -11.03 -3.40 -1.57
C PRO A 131 -11.22 -3.09 -3.07
N ILE A 132 -12.08 -3.87 -3.73
CA ILE A 132 -12.39 -3.67 -5.14
C ILE A 132 -13.67 -2.83 -5.25
N ALA A 133 -13.56 -1.58 -5.72
CA ALA A 133 -14.67 -0.62 -5.72
C ALA A 133 -15.94 -1.10 -6.46
N LYS A 134 -15.80 -1.97 -7.48
CA LYS A 134 -16.92 -2.50 -8.26
C LYS A 134 -17.52 -3.79 -7.70
N GLU A 135 -16.87 -4.42 -6.72
CA GLU A 135 -17.24 -5.72 -6.18
C GLU A 135 -17.26 -5.66 -4.66
N THR A 136 -18.42 -5.32 -4.10
CA THR A 136 -18.59 -5.15 -2.66
C THR A 136 -18.24 -6.45 -1.93
N GLY A 137 -17.29 -6.35 -0.99
CA GLY A 137 -16.83 -7.50 -0.19
C GLY A 137 -15.65 -8.27 -0.81
N ASN A 138 -15.27 -7.98 -2.06
CA ASN A 138 -14.07 -8.54 -2.67
C ASN A 138 -12.86 -7.62 -2.49
N ARG A 139 -11.70 -8.27 -2.42
CA ARG A 139 -10.41 -7.65 -2.17
C ARG A 139 -9.39 -8.30 -3.09
N GLY A 140 -8.38 -7.53 -3.50
CA GLY A 140 -7.20 -8.10 -4.14
C GLY A 140 -6.36 -8.92 -3.16
N ASP A 141 -5.14 -9.23 -3.55
CA ASP A 141 -4.27 -10.12 -2.79
C ASP A 141 -3.12 -9.36 -2.12
N LEU A 142 -2.55 -9.95 -1.06
CA LEU A 142 -1.30 -9.48 -0.47
C LEU A 142 -0.15 -10.34 -1.01
N ARG A 143 0.80 -9.70 -1.68
CA ARG A 143 2.01 -10.32 -2.23
C ARG A 143 3.22 -9.94 -1.40
N ILE A 144 3.84 -10.93 -0.77
CA ILE A 144 5.06 -10.76 0.01
C ILE A 144 6.24 -11.17 -0.86
N LYS A 145 7.04 -10.19 -1.26
CA LYS A 145 8.30 -10.39 -1.97
C LYS A 145 9.42 -10.51 -0.97
N PHE A 146 10.33 -11.45 -1.18
CA PHE A 146 11.43 -11.68 -0.26
C PHE A 146 12.75 -11.12 -0.80
N GLU A 147 13.45 -10.37 0.05
CA GLU A 147 14.82 -9.93 -0.18
C GLU A 147 15.74 -10.76 0.73
N VAL A 148 16.42 -11.75 0.15
CA VAL A 148 17.33 -12.64 0.90
C VAL A 148 18.66 -11.92 1.14
N LYS A 149 18.99 -11.70 2.41
CA LYS A 149 20.27 -11.16 2.84
C LYS A 149 21.29 -12.26 3.00
N PHE A 150 22.29 -12.26 2.12
CA PHE A 150 23.43 -13.16 2.21
C PHE A 150 24.42 -12.69 3.29
N PRO A 151 25.03 -13.63 4.03
CA PRO A 151 26.13 -13.29 4.94
C PRO A 151 27.33 -12.79 4.13
N THR A 152 28.01 -11.75 4.63
CA THR A 152 29.19 -11.17 3.96
C THR A 152 30.44 -12.02 4.13
N LYS A 153 30.51 -12.81 5.20
CA LYS A 153 31.62 -13.72 5.52
C LYS A 153 31.06 -14.99 6.16
N LEU A 154 31.79 -16.08 5.99
CA LEU A 154 31.53 -17.39 6.60
C LEU A 154 32.86 -17.99 7.03
N THR A 155 32.89 -18.59 8.22
CA THR A 155 34.07 -19.32 8.74
C THR A 155 34.32 -20.59 7.91
N PRO A 156 35.54 -21.16 7.94
CA PRO A 156 35.83 -22.42 7.26
C PRO A 156 34.86 -23.55 7.66
N GLU A 157 34.55 -23.67 8.95
CA GLU A 157 33.61 -24.66 9.50
C GLU A 157 32.19 -24.47 8.95
N GLN A 158 31.68 -23.22 8.93
CA GLN A 158 30.37 -22.90 8.39
C GLN A 158 30.27 -23.23 6.89
N ARG A 159 31.33 -22.93 6.13
CA ARG A 159 31.39 -23.24 4.69
C ARG A 159 31.36 -24.74 4.45
N GLU A 160 32.12 -25.50 5.23
CA GLU A 160 32.15 -26.95 5.09
C GLU A 160 30.81 -27.59 5.50
N GLY A 161 30.19 -27.09 6.59
CA GLY A 161 28.85 -27.48 7.00
C GLY A 161 27.80 -27.24 5.91
N LEU A 162 27.81 -26.05 5.29
CA LEU A 162 26.93 -25.73 4.17
C LEU A 162 27.18 -26.64 2.96
N LYS A 163 28.44 -26.90 2.60
CA LYS A 163 28.76 -27.84 1.52
C LYS A 163 28.21 -29.23 1.83
N ARG A 164 28.43 -29.76 3.04
CA ARG A 164 27.89 -31.07 3.42
C ARG A 164 26.36 -31.12 3.38
N ALA A 165 25.69 -30.06 3.81
CA ALA A 165 24.23 -29.99 3.85
C ALA A 165 23.59 -29.84 2.46
N LEU A 166 24.25 -29.13 1.53
CA LEU A 166 23.69 -28.80 0.21
C LEU A 166 24.20 -29.72 -0.92
N VAL A 167 25.27 -30.49 -0.69
CA VAL A 167 25.76 -31.46 -1.68
C VAL A 167 24.74 -32.59 -1.85
N GLY A 168 24.20 -32.73 -3.06
CA GLY A 168 23.24 -33.77 -3.43
C GLY A 168 21.76 -33.34 -3.44
N VAL A 169 21.47 -32.10 -3.06
CA VAL A 169 20.13 -31.50 -3.20
C VAL A 169 19.95 -31.11 -4.67
N LYS A 170 19.04 -31.79 -5.38
CA LYS A 170 18.66 -31.49 -6.77
C LYS A 170 17.50 -30.51 -6.82
#